data_AF-A0A4Q5T094-F1
#
_entry.id   AF-A0A4Q5T094-F1
#
_cell.length_a   1.000
_cell.length_b   1.000
_cell.length_c   1.000
_cell.angle_alpha   90.00
_cell.angle_beta   90.00
_cell.angle_gamma   90.00
#
_symmetry.space_group_name_H-M   'P 1'
#
loop_
_entity.id
_entity.type
_entity.pdbx_description
1 polymer ?
#
loop_
_entity_poly.entity_id
_entity_poly.type
_entity_poly.pdbx_seq_one_letter_code
_entity_poly.pdbx_strand_id
1 'polypeptide(L)'
;MASKAPLTPVTAVTSDQREKAIDNAIAQIDRNYGKGAVMRLGERGRVPINVIPTGATALDIALGIGGLPRGRIVEIYGPESSGKTTVALHAVANAQKAGGVAAFIDAEHALDPDYARKLGVDTDALLISQPDSGEQALEIADMLIRSGAIDVIVIDSVAALVPRAEIDGEMGDSHVGLQARLMSQALRKMT
;
A
#
# COMPACT_ATOMS: atom_id res chain seq x y z
N MET A 1 -62.28 -13.63 -21.14
CA MET A 1 -61.42 -14.26 -20.11
C MET A 1 -60.21 -14.87 -20.79
N ALA A 2 -59.08 -14.16 -20.83
CA ALA A 2 -57.83 -14.69 -21.38
C ALA A 2 -57.07 -15.40 -20.26
N SER A 3 -56.90 -16.71 -20.40
CA SER A 3 -56.12 -17.55 -19.49
C SER A 3 -54.64 -17.15 -19.57
N LYS A 4 -54.09 -16.60 -18.48
CA LYS A 4 -52.64 -16.42 -18.34
C LYS A 4 -52.01 -17.80 -18.17
N ALA A 5 -51.13 -18.17 -19.09
CA ALA A 5 -50.31 -19.37 -18.95
C ALA A 5 -49.50 -19.29 -17.63
N PRO A 6 -49.44 -20.38 -16.84
CA PRO A 6 -48.67 -20.39 -15.61
C PRO A 6 -47.19 -20.20 -15.93
N LEU A 7 -46.53 -19.27 -15.23
CA LEU A 7 -45.08 -19.10 -15.28
C LEU A 7 -44.43 -20.43 -14.88
N THR A 8 -43.58 -20.96 -15.75
CA THR A 8 -42.87 -22.21 -15.52
C THR A 8 -42.00 -22.05 -14.27
N PRO A 9 -42.10 -22.93 -13.27
CA PRO A 9 -41.27 -22.82 -12.08
C PRO A 9 -39.81 -22.97 -12.50
N VAL A 10 -38.98 -22.00 -12.13
CA VAL A 10 -37.52 -22.11 -12.23
C VAL A 10 -37.14 -23.32 -11.39
N THR A 11 -36.74 -24.41 -12.06
CA THR A 11 -36.35 -25.66 -11.41
C THR A 11 -35.19 -25.36 -10.48
N ALA A 12 -35.37 -25.67 -9.19
CA ALA A 12 -34.35 -25.44 -8.18
C ALA A 12 -33.13 -26.31 -8.51
N VAL A 13 -32.04 -25.66 -8.92
CA VAL A 13 -30.75 -26.32 -9.18
C VAL A 13 -30.33 -27.05 -7.92
N THR A 14 -30.10 -28.36 -8.02
CA THR A 14 -29.64 -29.18 -6.89
C THR A 14 -28.24 -28.73 -6.45
N SER A 15 -27.87 -28.97 -5.18
CA SER A 15 -26.55 -28.61 -4.64
C SER A 15 -25.40 -29.10 -5.52
N ASP A 16 -25.49 -30.34 -6.01
CA ASP A 16 -24.46 -30.98 -6.83
C ASP A 16 -24.35 -30.37 -8.23
N GLN A 17 -25.47 -29.97 -8.84
CA GLN A 17 -25.46 -29.27 -10.12
C GLN A 17 -24.84 -27.87 -9.98
N ARG A 18 -25.11 -27.20 -8.85
CA ARG A 18 -24.52 -25.90 -8.53
C ARG A 18 -23.02 -26.00 -8.31
N GLU A 19 -22.56 -27.01 -7.59
CA GLU A 19 -21.13 -27.22 -7.31
C GLU A 19 -20.33 -27.51 -8.59
N LYS A 20 -20.84 -28.41 -9.45
CA LYS A 20 -20.23 -28.66 -10.77
C LYS A 20 -20.18 -27.41 -11.66
N ALA A 21 -21.22 -26.58 -11.62
CA ALA A 21 -21.24 -25.34 -12.38
C ALA A 21 -20.19 -24.34 -11.87
N ILE A 22 -20.00 -24.26 -10.54
CA ILE A 22 -18.96 -23.44 -9.91
C ILE A 22 -17.57 -23.92 -10.31
N ASP A 23 -17.30 -25.22 -10.22
CA ASP A 23 -15.97 -25.78 -10.53
C ASP A 23 -15.61 -25.60 -12.02
N ASN A 24 -16.59 -25.75 -12.92
CA ASN A 24 -16.40 -25.48 -14.34
C ASN A 24 -16.11 -23.99 -14.61
N ALA A 25 -16.80 -23.08 -13.92
CA ALA A 25 -16.54 -21.65 -14.03
C ALA A 25 -15.14 -21.29 -13.54
N ILE A 26 -14.71 -21.84 -12.40
CA ILE A 26 -13.35 -21.68 -11.87
C ILE A 26 -12.31 -22.18 -12.89
N ALA A 27 -12.50 -23.39 -13.44
CA ALA A 27 -11.59 -23.96 -14.42
C ALA A 27 -11.54 -23.18 -15.76
N GLN A 28 -12.64 -22.53 -16.14
CA GLN A 28 -12.67 -21.66 -17.32
C GLN A 28 -11.94 -20.33 -17.05
N ILE A 29 -12.12 -19.77 -15.87
CA ILE A 29 -11.43 -18.54 -15.44
C ILE A 29 -9.92 -18.77 -15.38
N ASP A 30 -9.49 -19.88 -14.77
CA ASP A 30 -8.06 -20.24 -14.70
C ASP A 30 -7.41 -20.41 -16.08
N ARG A 31 -8.14 -20.98 -17.05
CA ARG A 31 -7.64 -21.13 -18.43
C ARG A 31 -7.49 -19.78 -19.14
N ASN A 32 -8.41 -18.85 -18.88
CA ASN A 32 -8.44 -17.57 -19.58
C ASN A 32 -7.53 -16.51 -18.94
N TYR A 33 -7.33 -16.57 -17.62
CA TYR A 33 -6.67 -15.51 -16.84
C TYR A 33 -5.48 -15.99 -16.01
N GLY A 34 -5.12 -17.27 -16.11
CA GLY A 34 -4.00 -17.88 -15.37
C GLY A 34 -4.47 -18.60 -14.10
N LYS A 35 -3.68 -19.59 -13.65
CA LYS A 35 -3.99 -20.37 -12.45
C LYS A 35 -4.12 -19.47 -11.22
N GLY A 36 -5.19 -19.67 -10.46
CA GLY A 36 -5.45 -18.91 -9.23
C GLY A 36 -6.13 -17.57 -9.45
N ALA A 37 -6.65 -17.32 -10.67
CA ALA A 37 -7.42 -16.12 -10.97
C ALA A 37 -8.73 -16.06 -10.17
N VAL A 38 -9.34 -17.21 -9.86
CA VAL A 38 -10.45 -17.34 -8.91
C VAL A 38 -10.23 -18.60 -8.05
N MET A 39 -10.36 -18.45 -6.73
CA MET A 39 -10.14 -19.53 -5.76
C MET A 39 -11.14 -19.42 -4.62
N ARG A 40 -11.43 -20.51 -3.91
CA ARG A 40 -12.22 -20.42 -2.68
C ARG A 40 -11.36 -19.80 -1.59
N LEU A 41 -11.92 -18.86 -0.83
CA LEU A 41 -11.18 -18.12 0.19
C LEU A 41 -10.53 -19.04 1.25
N GLY A 42 -11.17 -20.17 1.57
CA GLY A 42 -10.68 -21.15 2.54
C GLY A 42 -9.65 -22.15 2.01
N GLU A 43 -9.40 -22.20 0.69
CA GLU A 43 -8.35 -23.04 0.10
C GLU A 43 -6.97 -22.41 0.23
N ARG A 44 -6.89 -21.10 0.54
CA ARG A 44 -5.67 -20.50 1.03
C ARG A 44 -5.43 -21.00 2.45
N GLY A 45 -4.50 -21.94 2.61
CA GLY A 45 -3.78 -22.04 3.88
C GLY A 45 -3.32 -20.62 4.25
N ARG A 46 -3.49 -20.21 5.52
CA ARG A 46 -3.07 -18.88 6.00
C ARG A 46 -1.61 -18.67 5.61
N VAL A 47 -1.36 -17.97 4.50
CA VAL A 47 -0.01 -17.62 4.08
C VAL A 47 0.50 -16.67 5.15
N PRO A 48 1.62 -16.98 5.83
CA PRO A 48 2.19 -16.08 6.81
C PRO A 48 2.42 -14.71 6.14
N ILE A 49 1.84 -13.66 6.71
CA ILE A 49 2.09 -12.30 6.25
C ILE A 49 3.47 -11.91 6.78
N ASN A 50 4.42 -11.66 5.88
CA ASN A 50 5.72 -11.13 6.30
C ASN A 50 5.53 -9.70 6.81
N VAL A 51 6.12 -9.38 7.96
CA VAL A 51 5.97 -8.08 8.63
C VAL A 51 7.31 -7.43 8.94
N ILE A 52 7.28 -6.11 9.13
CA ILE A 52 8.37 -5.31 9.70
C ILE A 52 7.89 -4.83 11.07
N PRO A 53 8.58 -5.20 12.18
CA PRO A 53 8.21 -4.71 13.51
C PRO A 53 8.21 -3.18 13.57
N THR A 54 7.25 -2.60 14.29
CA THR A 54 7.13 -1.14 14.42
C THR A 54 8.15 -0.53 15.38
N GLY A 55 8.81 -1.37 16.19
CA GLY A 55 9.68 -0.92 17.28
C GLY A 55 8.92 -0.63 18.58
N ALA A 56 7.58 -0.65 18.54
CA ALA A 56 6.72 -0.50 19.70
C ALA A 56 5.92 -1.79 19.93
N THR A 57 6.30 -2.57 20.94
CA THR A 57 5.66 -3.86 21.25
C THR A 57 4.14 -3.75 21.41
N ALA A 58 3.66 -2.68 22.04
CA ALA A 58 2.23 -2.46 22.21
C ALA A 58 1.50 -2.28 20.87
N LEU A 59 2.13 -1.62 19.90
CA LEU A 59 1.57 -1.43 18.56
C LEU A 59 1.62 -2.74 17.75
N ASP A 60 2.72 -3.49 17.82
CA ASP A 60 2.85 -4.79 17.14
C ASP A 60 1.78 -5.79 17.61
N ILE A 61 1.48 -5.79 18.91
CA ILE A 61 0.38 -6.57 19.49
C ILE A 61 -0.97 -6.06 18.98
N ALA A 62 -1.20 -4.75 19.00
CA ALA A 62 -2.46 -4.15 18.57
C ALA A 62 -2.77 -4.41 17.09
N LEU A 63 -1.75 -4.48 16.23
CA LEU A 63 -1.90 -4.82 14.82
C LEU A 63 -2.30 -6.30 14.59
N GLY A 64 -2.11 -7.17 15.60
CA GLY A 64 -2.51 -8.59 15.56
C GLY A 64 -1.69 -9.48 14.62
N ILE A 65 -0.84 -8.87 13.80
CA ILE A 65 0.08 -9.55 12.87
C ILE A 65 1.55 -9.36 13.25
N GLY A 66 1.83 -8.62 14.33
CA GLY A 66 3.19 -8.44 14.87
C GLY A 66 4.03 -7.35 14.20
N GLY A 67 3.43 -6.50 13.36
CA GLY A 67 4.12 -5.37 12.72
C GLY A 67 3.43 -4.86 11.46
N LEU A 68 4.13 -4.05 10.69
CA LEU A 68 3.67 -3.50 9.42
C LEU A 68 3.77 -4.56 8.31
N PRO A 69 2.71 -4.82 7.53
CA PRO A 69 2.72 -5.86 6.50
C PRO A 69 3.58 -5.46 5.29
N ARG A 70 4.49 -6.34 4.87
CA ARG A 70 5.32 -6.14 3.68
C ARG A 70 4.48 -6.21 2.40
N GLY A 71 4.88 -5.43 1.40
CA GLY A 71 4.18 -5.34 0.11
C GLY A 71 2.79 -4.71 0.19
N ARG A 72 2.55 -3.88 1.21
CA ARG A 72 1.29 -3.16 1.42
C ARG A 72 1.58 -1.69 1.70
N ILE A 73 0.61 -0.85 1.39
CA ILE A 73 0.62 0.57 1.73
C ILE A 73 0.06 0.73 3.14
N VAL A 74 0.74 1.51 3.97
CA VAL A 74 0.35 1.85 5.34
C VAL A 74 0.32 3.36 5.47
N GLU A 75 -0.72 3.89 6.07
CA GLU A 75 -0.84 5.31 6.39
C GLU A 75 -0.71 5.52 7.90
N ILE A 76 0.16 6.44 8.30
CA ILE A 76 0.31 6.90 9.69
C ILE A 76 -0.01 8.39 9.70
N TYR A 77 -1.14 8.76 10.29
CA TYR A 77 -1.59 10.15 10.39
C TYR A 77 -1.81 10.56 11.85
N GLY A 78 -1.83 11.87 12.09
CA GLY A 78 -1.99 12.43 13.42
C GLY A 78 -1.43 13.86 13.51
N PRO A 79 -1.67 14.54 14.64
CA PRO A 79 -1.19 15.90 14.86
C PRO A 79 0.32 16.08 14.64
N GLU A 80 0.76 17.31 14.42
CA GLU A 80 2.17 17.64 14.45
C GLU A 80 2.81 17.19 15.77
N SER A 81 4.06 16.73 15.73
CA SER A 81 4.78 16.22 16.91
C SER A 81 4.14 15.02 17.63
N SER A 82 3.17 14.32 17.00
CA SER A 82 2.57 13.10 17.59
C SER A 82 3.45 11.85 17.47
N GLY A 83 4.65 11.95 16.89
CA GLY A 83 5.60 10.84 16.73
C GLY A 83 5.48 10.03 15.42
N LYS A 84 4.78 10.55 14.39
CA LYS A 84 4.63 9.87 13.09
C LYS A 84 5.99 9.48 12.48
N THR A 85 6.87 10.47 12.30
CA THR A 85 8.21 10.28 11.75
C THR A 85 9.05 9.37 12.64
N THR A 86 8.92 9.45 13.97
CA THR A 86 9.60 8.54 14.91
C THR A 86 9.21 7.08 14.69
N VAL A 87 7.92 6.78 14.52
CA VAL A 87 7.45 5.42 14.22
C VAL A 87 7.94 4.98 12.85
N ALA A 88 7.93 5.86 11.84
CA ALA A 88 8.42 5.56 10.50
C ALA A 88 9.93 5.23 10.51
N LEU A 89 10.74 6.01 11.23
CA LEU A 89 12.18 5.77 11.39
C LEU A 89 12.47 4.47 12.16
N HIS A 90 11.64 4.08 13.13
CA HIS A 90 11.77 2.76 13.76
C HIS A 90 11.45 1.61 12.80
N ALA A 91 10.45 1.76 11.92
CA ALA A 91 10.19 0.78 10.88
C ALA A 91 11.38 0.65 9.91
N VAL A 92 11.99 1.78 9.52
CA VAL A 92 13.23 1.81 8.73
C VAL A 92 14.37 1.08 9.45
N ALA A 93 14.65 1.43 10.70
CA ALA A 93 15.71 0.81 11.50
C ALA A 93 15.52 -0.70 11.63
N ASN A 94 14.28 -1.16 11.88
CA ASN A 94 13.97 -2.58 12.00
C ASN A 94 14.11 -3.32 10.65
N ALA A 95 13.76 -2.69 9.53
CA ALA A 95 13.98 -3.26 8.20
C ALA A 95 15.48 -3.42 7.92
N GLN A 96 16.28 -2.39 8.18
CA GLN A 96 17.74 -2.43 8.01
C GLN A 96 18.40 -3.46 8.92
N LYS A 97 17.97 -3.55 10.18
CA LYS A 97 18.46 -4.56 11.14
C LYS A 97 18.20 -6.00 10.69
N ALA A 98 17.13 -6.21 9.93
CA ALA A 98 16.81 -7.51 9.31
C ALA A 98 17.62 -7.78 8.01
N GLY A 99 18.56 -6.90 7.66
CA GLY A 99 19.38 -6.97 6.44
C GLY A 99 18.67 -6.42 5.19
N GLY A 100 17.54 -5.74 5.36
CA GLY A 100 16.78 -5.14 4.26
C GLY A 100 17.29 -3.76 3.86
N VAL A 101 16.84 -3.28 2.70
CA VAL A 101 17.14 -1.95 2.18
C VAL A 101 15.95 -1.03 2.43
N ALA A 102 16.21 0.17 2.92
CA ALA A 102 15.19 1.17 3.18
C ALA A 102 15.41 2.42 2.33
N ALA A 103 14.32 3.08 1.96
CA ALA A 103 14.34 4.39 1.34
C ALA A 103 13.42 5.38 2.06
N PHE A 104 13.79 6.65 2.04
CA PHE A 104 13.07 7.75 2.66
C PHE A 104 12.90 8.89 1.64
N ILE A 105 11.65 9.18 1.30
CA ILE A 105 11.27 10.31 0.47
C ILE A 105 10.91 11.46 1.42
N ASP A 106 11.87 12.34 1.66
CA ASP A 106 11.75 13.50 2.55
C ASP A 106 11.18 14.67 1.74
N ALA A 107 9.86 14.69 1.59
CA ALA A 107 9.14 15.79 0.93
C ALA A 107 9.02 17.02 1.83
N GLU A 108 9.09 16.87 3.16
CA GLU A 108 9.08 17.98 4.12
C GLU A 108 10.45 18.67 4.28
N HIS A 109 11.52 18.06 3.76
CA HIS A 109 12.91 18.55 3.90
C HIS A 109 13.30 18.73 5.38
N ALA A 110 12.78 17.86 6.25
CA ALA A 110 12.83 18.00 7.71
C ALA A 110 13.53 16.83 8.42
N LEU A 111 14.06 15.85 7.68
CA LEU A 111 14.72 14.70 8.27
C LEU A 111 16.05 15.10 8.94
N ASP A 112 16.16 14.83 10.25
CA ASP A 112 17.39 14.98 11.03
C ASP A 112 18.18 13.65 11.03
N PRO A 113 19.36 13.58 10.38
CA PRO A 113 20.19 12.37 10.34
C PRO A 113 20.72 11.93 11.71
N ASP A 114 21.01 12.88 12.61
CA ASP A 114 21.52 12.59 13.95
C ASP A 114 20.41 11.98 14.82
N TYR A 115 19.19 12.48 14.70
CA TYR A 115 18.03 11.89 15.34
C TYR A 115 17.73 10.49 14.79
N ALA A 116 17.74 10.30 13.47
CA ALA A 116 17.55 9.00 12.84
C ALA A 116 18.59 7.97 13.31
N ARG A 117 19.87 8.36 13.38
CA ARG A 117 20.95 7.48 13.87
C ARG A 117 20.73 7.08 15.33
N LYS A 118 20.25 8.00 16.18
CA LYS A 118 19.88 7.68 17.58
C LYS A 118 18.73 6.69 17.69
N LEU A 119 17.82 6.67 16.72
CA LEU A 119 16.72 5.69 16.65
C LEU A 119 17.16 4.33 16.08
N GLY A 120 18.43 4.19 15.67
CA GLY A 120 19.00 2.95 15.16
C GLY A 120 18.95 2.81 13.63
N VAL A 121 18.65 3.89 12.92
CA VAL A 121 18.74 3.92 11.45
C VAL A 121 20.21 3.93 11.05
N ASP A 122 20.58 3.02 10.15
CA ASP A 122 21.84 3.09 9.42
C ASP A 122 21.72 4.16 8.33
N THR A 123 22.09 5.39 8.68
CA THR A 123 21.98 6.56 7.80
C THR A 123 23.00 6.54 6.67
N ASP A 124 24.07 5.74 6.77
CA ASP A 124 25.08 5.62 5.72
C ASP A 124 24.56 4.69 4.59
N ALA A 125 23.65 3.76 4.92
CA ALA A 125 22.99 2.87 3.97
C ALA A 125 21.56 3.29 3.57
N LEU A 126 20.98 4.32 4.21
CA LEU A 126 19.63 4.78 3.91
C LEU A 126 19.59 5.53 2.57
N LEU A 127 18.74 5.08 1.65
CA LEU A 127 18.47 5.84 0.42
C LEU A 127 17.57 7.03 0.76
N ILE A 128 18.00 8.24 0.44
CA ILE A 128 17.22 9.46 0.66
C ILE A 128 16.92 10.16 -0.66
N SER A 129 15.71 10.70 -0.79
CA SER A 129 15.32 11.58 -1.88
C SER A 129 14.62 12.81 -1.30
N GLN A 130 15.04 13.99 -1.73
CA GLN A 130 14.37 15.26 -1.46
C GLN A 130 13.80 15.81 -2.77
N PRO A 131 12.56 15.43 -3.12
CA PRO A 131 11.96 15.80 -4.39
C PRO A 131 11.52 17.27 -4.40
N ASP A 132 11.48 17.84 -5.61
CA ASP A 132 11.00 19.18 -5.92
C ASP A 132 9.48 19.23 -6.12
N SER A 133 8.82 18.10 -6.45
CA SER A 133 7.36 18.02 -6.61
C SER A 133 6.76 16.69 -6.19
N GLY A 134 5.44 16.68 -5.94
CA GLY A 134 4.69 15.48 -5.61
C GLY A 134 4.74 14.41 -6.71
N GLU A 135 4.73 14.80 -7.98
CA GLU A 135 4.89 13.87 -9.10
C GLU A 135 6.26 13.18 -9.04
N GLN A 136 7.33 13.96 -8.88
CA GLN A 136 8.68 13.42 -8.81
C GLN A 136 8.85 12.46 -7.62
N ALA A 137 8.32 12.83 -6.45
CA ALA A 137 8.34 11.99 -5.26
C ALA A 137 7.71 10.62 -5.51
N LEU A 138 6.52 10.61 -6.14
CA LEU A 138 5.76 9.39 -6.41
C LEU A 138 6.36 8.57 -7.56
N GLU A 139 6.98 9.20 -8.55
CA GLU A 139 7.73 8.51 -9.61
C GLU A 139 8.98 7.82 -9.06
N ILE A 140 9.74 8.50 -8.19
CA ILE A 140 10.90 7.89 -7.49
C ILE A 140 10.44 6.70 -6.67
N ALA A 141 9.34 6.84 -5.90
CA ALA A 141 8.78 5.74 -5.14
C ALA A 141 8.36 4.56 -6.04
N ASP A 142 7.69 4.78 -7.18
CA ASP A 142 7.31 3.71 -8.12
C ASP A 142 8.53 3.01 -8.72
N MET A 143 9.57 3.76 -9.10
CA MET A 143 10.83 3.19 -9.59
C MET A 143 11.51 2.30 -8.55
N LEU A 144 11.57 2.75 -7.29
CA LEU A 144 12.13 2.00 -6.18
C LEU A 144 11.32 0.73 -5.90
N ILE A 145 9.99 0.79 -5.92
CA ILE A 145 9.11 -0.39 -5.77
C ILE A 145 9.38 -1.39 -6.91
N ARG A 146 9.42 -0.92 -8.16
CA ARG A 146 9.63 -1.78 -9.35
C ARG A 146 11.00 -2.45 -9.39
N SER A 147 12.00 -1.88 -8.72
CA SER A 147 13.32 -2.51 -8.60
C SER A 147 13.28 -3.86 -7.88
N GLY A 148 12.28 -4.07 -7.01
CA GLY A 148 12.17 -5.26 -6.17
C GLY A 148 13.25 -5.37 -5.09
N ALA A 149 14.11 -4.36 -4.94
CA ALA A 149 15.26 -4.37 -4.04
C ALA A 149 15.02 -3.62 -2.71
N ILE A 150 13.88 -2.93 -2.56
CA ILE A 150 13.57 -2.10 -1.40
C ILE A 150 12.55 -2.79 -0.50
N ASP A 151 12.88 -2.94 0.78
CA ASP A 151 12.05 -3.59 1.79
C ASP A 151 10.99 -2.66 2.39
N VAL A 152 11.33 -1.37 2.52
CA VAL A 152 10.44 -0.33 3.04
C VAL A 152 10.75 1.01 2.40
N ILE A 153 9.69 1.74 2.03
CA ILE A 153 9.77 3.12 1.56
C ILE A 153 8.88 3.95 2.47
N VAL A 154 9.44 5.00 3.06
CA VAL A 154 8.70 6.02 3.81
C VAL A 154 8.57 7.27 2.94
N ILE A 155 7.37 7.86 2.92
CA ILE A 155 7.13 9.17 2.30
C ILE A 155 6.70 10.12 3.41
N ASP A 156 7.55 11.09 3.76
CA ASP A 156 7.29 12.08 4.79
C ASP A 156 7.26 13.48 4.14
N SER A 157 6.10 14.07 3.85
CA SER A 157 4.74 13.57 4.08
C SER A 157 3.83 13.77 2.87
N VAL A 158 2.65 13.13 2.90
CA VAL A 158 1.64 13.28 1.84
C VAL A 158 1.23 14.74 1.67
N ALA A 159 1.14 15.50 2.77
CA ALA A 159 0.76 16.92 2.72
C ALA A 159 1.77 17.76 1.92
N ALA A 160 3.05 17.38 1.94
CA ALA A 160 4.13 18.04 1.20
C ALA A 160 4.27 17.57 -0.26
N LEU A 161 3.43 16.63 -0.73
CA LEU A 161 3.40 16.21 -2.13
C LEU A 161 2.64 17.24 -3.00
N VAL A 162 3.22 18.43 -3.13
CA VAL A 162 2.63 19.54 -3.88
C VAL A 162 2.80 19.29 -5.38
N PRO A 163 1.71 19.30 -6.17
CA PRO A 163 1.80 19.14 -7.62
C PRO A 163 2.59 20.27 -8.28
N ARG A 164 3.33 19.96 -9.35
CA ARG A 164 4.17 20.96 -10.03
C ARG A 164 3.40 22.20 -10.51
N ALA A 165 2.16 22.01 -10.99
CA ALA A 165 1.32 23.13 -11.42
C ALA A 165 0.95 24.09 -10.27
N GLU A 166 0.90 23.59 -9.02
CA GLU A 166 0.65 24.43 -7.84
C GLU A 166 1.94 25.15 -7.40
N ILE A 167 3.11 24.53 -7.58
CA ILE A 167 4.42 25.14 -7.31
C ILE A 167 4.72 26.28 -8.31
N ASP A 168 4.40 26.06 -9.57
CA ASP A 168 4.63 27.04 -10.65
C ASP A 168 3.55 28.14 -10.69
N GLY A 169 2.44 27.96 -9.96
CA GLY A 169 1.31 28.89 -9.88
C GLY A 169 1.53 30.03 -8.87
N GLU A 170 0.60 30.98 -8.84
CA GLU A 170 0.63 32.07 -7.86
C GLU A 170 -0.13 31.71 -6.58
N MET A 171 0.29 32.30 -5.46
CA MET A 171 -0.40 32.11 -4.18
C MET A 171 -1.83 32.67 -4.27
N GLY A 172 -2.82 31.77 -4.16
CA GLY A 172 -4.24 32.10 -4.32
C GLY A 172 -4.88 31.51 -5.57
N ASP A 173 -4.08 30.94 -6.48
CA ASP A 173 -4.60 30.22 -7.63
C ASP A 173 -5.37 28.96 -7.21
N SER A 174 -6.49 28.72 -7.89
CA SER A 174 -7.37 27.61 -7.57
C SER A 174 -6.95 26.33 -8.27
N HIS A 175 -6.31 25.43 -7.53
CA HIS A 175 -5.88 24.10 -8.00
C HIS A 175 -6.78 22.99 -7.43
N VAL A 176 -8.08 23.05 -7.72
CA VAL A 176 -9.08 22.18 -7.09
C VAL A 176 -8.79 20.69 -7.34
N GLY A 177 -8.47 19.97 -6.25
CA GLY A 177 -8.36 18.51 -6.23
C GLY A 177 -7.17 17.93 -7.00
N LEU A 178 -6.16 18.74 -7.31
CA LEU A 178 -5.01 18.29 -8.09
C LEU A 178 -4.20 17.21 -7.36
N GLN A 179 -3.89 17.43 -6.08
CA GLN A 179 -3.19 16.47 -5.23
C GLN A 179 -3.97 15.16 -5.08
N ALA A 180 -5.29 15.22 -4.90
CA ALA A 180 -6.13 14.02 -4.79
C ALA A 180 -6.11 13.15 -6.07
N ARG A 181 -6.12 13.79 -7.24
CA ARG A 181 -5.98 13.10 -8.54
C ARG A 181 -4.60 12.47 -8.70
N LEU A 182 -3.55 13.20 -8.32
CA LEU A 182 -2.17 12.72 -8.34
C LEU A 182 -2.03 11.46 -7.48
N MET A 183 -2.47 11.52 -6.22
CA MET A 183 -2.45 10.37 -5.31
C MET A 183 -3.26 9.20 -5.86
N SER A 184 -4.45 9.44 -6.38
CA SER A 184 -5.29 8.40 -6.98
C SER A 184 -4.61 7.71 -8.17
N GLN A 185 -3.85 8.46 -8.99
CA GLN A 185 -3.11 7.89 -10.11
C GLN A 185 -1.88 7.11 -9.65
N ALA A 186 -1.12 7.63 -8.69
CA ALA A 186 0.07 6.99 -8.16
C ALA A 186 -0.25 5.67 -7.45
N LEU A 187 -1.22 5.67 -6.53
CA LEU A 187 -1.60 4.47 -5.79
C LEU A 187 -2.06 3.34 -6.72
N ARG A 188 -2.80 3.66 -7.80
CA ARG A 188 -3.20 2.67 -8.82
C ARG A 188 -2.04 2.00 -9.56
N LYS A 189 -0.88 2.65 -9.63
CA LYS A 189 0.33 2.07 -10.26
C LYS A 189 1.16 1.24 -9.27
N MET A 190 1.08 1.58 -7.97
CA MET A 190 1.90 1.00 -6.90
C MET A 190 1.26 -0.23 -6.24
N THR A 191 -0.06 -0.41 -6.35
CA THR A 191 -0.80 -1.58 -5.84
C THR A 191 -1.07 -2.61 -6.92
#